data_AF-A0A6N6NQI6-F1
#
_entry.id   AF-A0A6N6NQI6-F1
#
_cell.length_a   1.000
_cell.length_b   1.000
_cell.length_c   1.000
_cell.angle_alpha   90.00
_cell.angle_beta   90.00
_cell.angle_gamma   90.00
#
_symmetry.space_group_name_H-M   'P 1'
#
loop_
_entity.id
_entity.type
_entity.pdbx_description
1 polymer ?
#
loop_
_entity_poly.entity_id
_entity_poly.type
_entity_poly.pdbx_seq_one_letter_code
_entity_poly.pdbx_strand_id
1 'polypeptide(L)'
;MTRSSFIRALAAVCVSAMLAVALSGCMQQTANQANDQQSENREYMTQVNQKMDDLDSRLSDFVDAVSRGDVVTMRTQADNAFKVLDDLSSLEAPEPLKDVAAGYVDGANSLKDALNSYIQLYTEIDGATTTEPFDWSTYDSRLQAIQDAYNAGIDKLKAADEAAAGKD
;
A
#
# COMPACT_ATOMS: atom_id res chain seq x y z
N MET A 1 -6.03 -3.52 -20.65
CA MET A 1 -5.79 -2.27 -19.91
C MET A 1 -4.32 -2.26 -19.51
N THR A 2 -3.57 -1.24 -19.91
CA THR A 2 -2.10 -1.20 -19.83
C THR A 2 -1.64 -0.79 -18.42
N ARG A 3 -0.60 -1.46 -17.92
CA ARG A 3 0.15 -1.26 -16.66
C ARG A 3 0.39 0.22 -16.25
N SER A 4 0.35 1.15 -17.20
CA SER A 4 0.53 2.59 -16.98
C SER A 4 -0.68 3.31 -16.35
N SER A 5 -1.83 2.62 -16.20
CA SER A 5 -3.06 3.21 -15.67
C SER A 5 -3.13 3.18 -14.14
N PHE A 6 -2.55 2.17 -13.50
CA PHE A 6 -2.56 1.98 -12.04
C PHE A 6 -1.72 3.04 -11.31
N ILE A 7 -0.51 3.33 -11.83
CA ILE A 7 0.40 4.35 -11.29
C ILE A 7 -0.22 5.76 -11.31
N ARG A 8 -1.15 6.03 -12.24
CA ARG A 8 -1.80 7.33 -12.38
C ARG A 8 -3.01 7.52 -11.46
N ALA A 9 -3.66 6.44 -11.02
CA ALA A 9 -4.83 6.53 -10.15
C ALA A 9 -4.42 6.76 -8.69
N LEU A 10 -3.40 6.04 -8.20
CA LEU A 10 -2.92 6.14 -6.81
C LEU A 10 -2.26 7.48 -6.48
N ALA A 11 -1.75 8.21 -7.48
CA ALA A 11 -1.08 9.50 -7.34
C ALA A 11 -2.00 10.71 -7.57
N ALA A 12 -3.32 10.50 -7.71
CA ALA A 12 -4.24 11.57 -8.13
C ALA A 12 -4.52 12.63 -7.04
N VAL A 13 -4.04 12.44 -5.80
CA VAL A 13 -4.03 13.50 -4.78
C VAL A 13 -2.58 13.75 -4.34
N CYS A 14 -1.75 14.23 -5.27
CA CYS A 14 -0.73 15.28 -5.07
C CYS A 14 0.25 15.33 -6.27
N VAL A 15 -0.12 16.18 -7.25
CA VAL A 15 0.76 17.06 -8.04
C VAL A 15 2.15 16.52 -8.46
N SER A 16 2.18 16.07 -9.73
CA SER A 16 3.23 16.26 -10.76
C SER A 16 4.72 16.17 -10.37
N ALA A 17 5.44 15.25 -11.01
CA ALA A 17 6.45 15.56 -12.05
C ALA A 17 7.38 14.36 -12.30
N MET A 18 7.71 14.15 -13.59
CA MET A 18 8.91 13.46 -14.10
C MET A 18 9.02 11.93 -13.85
N LEU A 19 9.60 11.11 -14.72
CA LEU A 19 10.21 11.27 -16.03
C LEU A 19 10.21 9.87 -16.67
N ALA A 20 10.02 9.82 -17.98
CA ALA A 20 10.17 8.61 -18.78
C ALA A 20 11.63 8.12 -18.75
N VAL A 21 11.82 6.82 -18.58
CA VAL A 21 13.03 6.12 -19.07
C VAL A 21 12.56 4.89 -19.83
N ALA A 22 12.66 5.01 -21.16
CA ALA A 22 12.73 3.87 -22.04
C ALA A 22 14.11 3.24 -21.87
N LEU A 23 14.21 1.91 -21.74
CA LEU A 23 15.39 1.16 -22.16
C LEU A 23 15.00 -0.25 -22.62
N SER A 24 15.15 -0.42 -23.92
CA SER A 24 15.27 -1.65 -24.69
C SER A 24 16.31 -2.61 -24.13
N GLY A 25 15.98 -3.91 -24.09
CA GLY A 25 16.93 -4.97 -23.78
C GLY A 25 16.36 -6.36 -24.12
N CYS A 26 16.39 -6.73 -25.40
CA CYS A 26 16.21 -8.11 -25.83
C CYS A 26 17.51 -8.89 -25.61
N MET A 27 17.49 -10.01 -24.86
CA MET A 27 18.32 -11.18 -25.21
C MET A 27 17.80 -12.46 -24.57
N GLN A 28 17.97 -13.55 -25.30
CA GLN A 28 17.17 -14.76 -25.28
C GLN A 28 17.85 -15.95 -24.57
N GLN A 29 17.04 -16.69 -23.81
CA GLN A 29 17.08 -18.12 -23.44
C GLN A 29 18.37 -18.76 -22.85
N THR A 30 18.19 -19.35 -21.68
CA THR A 30 18.71 -20.69 -21.34
C THR A 30 17.65 -21.44 -20.53
N ALA A 31 17.15 -22.55 -21.07
CA ALA A 31 15.99 -23.29 -20.55
C ALA A 31 16.41 -24.64 -19.93
N ASN A 32 15.87 -24.93 -18.73
CA ASN A 32 15.30 -26.23 -18.29
C ASN A 32 15.25 -26.44 -16.77
N GLN A 33 15.86 -25.56 -15.95
CA GLN A 33 15.54 -25.42 -14.51
C GLN A 33 14.88 -24.07 -14.18
N ALA A 34 14.98 -23.11 -15.10
CA ALA A 34 14.37 -21.79 -15.00
C ALA A 34 12.85 -21.78 -15.23
N ASN A 35 12.25 -22.86 -15.74
CA ASN A 35 10.84 -22.84 -16.17
C ASN A 35 9.87 -22.88 -14.98
N ASP A 36 10.20 -23.65 -13.92
CA ASP A 36 9.36 -23.76 -12.72
C ASP A 36 9.53 -22.54 -11.82
N GLN A 37 10.77 -22.10 -11.57
CA GLN A 37 11.05 -20.93 -10.74
C GLN A 37 10.55 -19.61 -11.37
N GLN A 38 10.62 -19.48 -12.70
CA GLN A 38 10.04 -18.33 -13.39
C GLN A 38 8.51 -18.43 -13.51
N SER A 39 7.92 -19.63 -13.32
CA SER A 39 6.47 -19.80 -13.18
C SER A 39 6.01 -19.39 -11.78
N GLU A 40 6.72 -19.83 -10.74
CA GLU A 40 6.46 -19.45 -9.33
C GLU A 40 6.62 -17.94 -9.11
N ASN A 41 7.65 -17.32 -9.69
CA ASN A 41 7.81 -15.85 -9.64
C ASN A 41 6.63 -15.13 -10.31
N ARG A 42 6.18 -15.61 -11.48
CA ARG A 42 5.03 -15.02 -12.19
C ARG A 42 3.72 -15.22 -11.43
N GLU A 43 3.55 -16.36 -10.77
CA GLU A 43 2.39 -16.65 -9.94
C GLU A 43 2.37 -15.78 -8.68
N TYR A 44 3.50 -15.66 -7.98
CA TYR A 44 3.68 -14.74 -6.87
C TYR A 44 3.35 -13.30 -7.28
N MET A 45 3.91 -12.82 -8.40
CA MET A 45 3.62 -11.47 -8.89
C MET A 45 2.15 -11.29 -9.29
N THR A 46 1.49 -12.32 -9.81
CA THR A 46 0.05 -12.25 -10.11
C THR A 46 -0.77 -12.10 -8.83
N GLN A 47 -0.44 -12.86 -7.78
CA GLN A 47 -1.12 -12.77 -6.48
C GLN A 47 -0.86 -11.43 -5.79
N VAL A 48 0.38 -10.96 -5.79
CA VAL A 48 0.75 -9.64 -5.27
C VAL A 48 -0.05 -8.55 -5.98
N ASN A 49 -0.09 -8.54 -7.31
CA ASN A 49 -0.85 -7.55 -8.07
C ASN A 49 -2.35 -7.58 -7.73
N GLN A 50 -2.94 -8.77 -7.64
CA GLN A 50 -4.35 -8.90 -7.22
C GLN A 50 -4.59 -8.33 -5.83
N LYS A 51 -3.71 -8.60 -4.86
CA LYS A 51 -3.82 -8.06 -3.51
C LYS A 51 -3.60 -6.55 -3.47
N MET A 52 -2.74 -6.01 -4.32
CA MET A 52 -2.54 -4.56 -4.45
C MET A 52 -3.77 -3.87 -5.06
N ASP A 53 -4.43 -4.48 -6.04
CA ASP A 53 -5.69 -3.99 -6.62
C ASP A 53 -6.84 -4.03 -5.59
N ASP A 54 -6.93 -5.12 -4.83
CA ASP A 54 -7.87 -5.25 -3.72
C ASP A 54 -7.59 -4.18 -2.65
N LEU A 55 -6.31 -3.94 -2.33
CA LEU A 55 -5.89 -2.94 -1.35
C LEU A 55 -6.30 -1.53 -1.80
N ASP A 56 -6.06 -1.17 -3.06
CA ASP A 56 -6.45 0.12 -3.63
C ASP A 56 -7.97 0.35 -3.50
N SER A 57 -8.76 -0.68 -3.79
CA SER A 57 -10.22 -0.63 -3.61
C SER A 57 -10.60 -0.41 -2.15
N ARG A 58 -9.95 -1.07 -1.19
CA ARG A 58 -10.23 -0.89 0.25
C ARG A 58 -9.76 0.45 0.79
N LEU A 59 -8.63 0.96 0.31
CA LEU A 59 -8.16 2.30 0.65
C LEU A 59 -9.11 3.38 0.11
N SER A 60 -9.65 3.17 -1.09
CA SER A 60 -10.70 4.04 -1.66
C SER A 60 -11.97 4.01 -0.81
N ASP A 61 -12.46 2.82 -0.43
CA ASP A 61 -13.62 2.68 0.48
C ASP A 61 -13.37 3.39 1.84
N PHE A 62 -12.14 3.32 2.35
CA PHE A 62 -11.72 4.03 3.56
C PHE A 62 -11.76 5.55 3.38
N VAL A 63 -11.17 6.08 2.31
CA VAL A 63 -11.20 7.52 1.99
C VAL A 63 -12.64 8.02 1.81
N ASP A 64 -13.49 7.22 1.20
CA ASP A 64 -14.91 7.50 1.09
C ASP A 64 -15.58 7.58 2.47
N ALA A 65 -15.24 6.69 3.41
CA ALA A 65 -15.73 6.76 4.79
C ALA A 65 -15.19 8.00 5.52
N VAL A 66 -13.91 8.35 5.30
CA VAL A 66 -13.27 9.58 5.80
C VAL A 66 -14.04 10.81 5.36
N SER A 67 -14.38 10.92 4.07
CA SER A 67 -15.11 12.07 3.53
C SER A 67 -16.50 12.26 4.15
N ARG A 68 -17.11 11.17 4.64
CA ARG A 68 -18.41 11.18 5.32
C ARG A 68 -18.31 11.47 6.82
N GLY A 69 -17.10 11.48 7.40
CA GLY A 69 -16.88 11.66 8.84
C GLY A 69 -17.39 10.49 9.70
N ASP A 70 -17.62 9.32 9.10
CA ASP A 70 -18.18 8.15 9.80
C ASP A 70 -17.05 7.27 10.35
N VAL A 71 -16.65 7.49 11.60
CA VAL A 71 -15.54 6.79 12.26
C VAL A 71 -15.78 5.28 12.37
N VAL A 72 -17.04 4.85 12.54
CA VAL A 72 -17.41 3.42 12.61
C VAL A 72 -17.16 2.74 11.26
N THR A 73 -17.59 3.39 10.18
CA THR A 73 -17.34 2.88 8.84
C THR A 73 -15.86 2.99 8.48
N MET A 74 -15.14 4.05 8.88
CA MET A 74 -13.68 4.16 8.68
C MET A 74 -12.96 2.95 9.29
N ARG A 75 -13.30 2.60 10.53
CA ARG A 75 -12.71 1.42 11.19
C ARG A 75 -13.02 0.12 10.46
N THR A 76 -14.26 -0.05 10.02
CA THR A 76 -14.67 -1.22 9.24
C THR A 76 -13.88 -1.34 7.94
N GLN A 77 -13.68 -0.24 7.21
CA GLN A 77 -12.94 -0.27 5.95
C GLN A 77 -11.44 -0.41 6.15
N ALA A 78 -10.87 0.18 7.21
CA ALA A 78 -9.48 -0.07 7.58
C ALA A 78 -9.27 -1.55 7.95
N ASP A 79 -10.16 -2.17 8.72
CA ASP A 79 -10.08 -3.60 9.05
C ASP A 79 -10.13 -4.48 7.78
N ASN A 80 -10.92 -4.07 6.76
CA ASN A 80 -10.93 -4.74 5.47
C ASN A 80 -9.62 -4.55 4.71
N ALA A 81 -9.02 -3.35 4.72
CA ALA A 81 -7.70 -3.10 4.15
C ALA A 81 -6.61 -3.91 4.89
N PHE A 82 -6.69 -4.01 6.22
CA PHE A 82 -5.74 -4.76 7.03
C PHE A 82 -5.72 -6.24 6.68
N LYS A 83 -6.90 -6.84 6.42
CA LYS A 83 -6.98 -8.23 5.93
C LYS A 83 -6.26 -8.40 4.60
N VAL A 84 -6.43 -7.47 3.66
CA VAL A 84 -5.73 -7.55 2.36
C VAL A 84 -4.22 -7.41 2.55
N LEU A 85 -3.79 -6.50 3.43
CA LEU A 85 -2.38 -6.32 3.79
C LEU A 85 -1.79 -7.55 4.50
N ASP A 86 -2.54 -8.19 5.40
CA ASP A 86 -2.17 -9.45 6.03
C ASP A 86 -2.05 -10.58 4.99
N ASP A 87 -3.03 -10.69 4.09
CA ASP A 87 -3.00 -11.66 2.99
C ASP A 87 -1.75 -11.45 2.12
N LEU A 88 -1.46 -10.19 1.73
CA LEU A 88 -0.26 -9.82 0.96
C LEU A 88 1.02 -10.23 1.71
N SER A 89 1.07 -9.96 3.01
CA SER A 89 2.21 -10.29 3.89
C SER A 89 2.41 -11.80 4.06
N SER A 90 1.34 -12.58 3.90
CA SER A 90 1.32 -14.03 4.06
C SER A 90 1.64 -14.80 2.79
N LEU A 91 1.76 -14.12 1.64
CA LEU A 91 2.09 -14.77 0.37
C LEU A 91 3.46 -15.45 0.46
N GLU A 92 3.50 -16.74 0.11
CA GLU A 92 4.75 -17.49 0.07
C GLU A 92 5.61 -16.99 -1.09
N ALA A 93 6.66 -16.26 -0.75
CA ALA A 93 7.59 -15.73 -1.71
C ALA A 93 8.65 -16.78 -2.10
N PRO A 94 8.92 -16.95 -3.40
CA PRO A 94 10.08 -17.70 -3.87
C PRO A 94 11.36 -17.17 -3.23
N GLU A 95 12.35 -18.05 -3.00
CA GLU A 95 13.61 -17.70 -2.35
C GLU A 95 14.32 -16.44 -2.93
N PRO A 96 14.34 -16.21 -4.26
CA PRO A 96 14.91 -15.00 -4.85
C PRO A 96 14.15 -13.70 -4.56
N LEU A 97 12.88 -13.79 -4.13
CA LEU A 97 11.95 -12.71 -3.88
C LEU A 97 11.71 -12.47 -2.37
N LYS A 98 12.41 -13.17 -1.47
CA LYS A 98 12.27 -12.95 -0.02
C LYS A 98 12.51 -11.49 0.40
N ASP A 99 13.50 -10.83 -0.19
CA ASP A 99 13.78 -9.41 0.09
C ASP A 99 12.64 -8.50 -0.41
N VAL A 100 12.04 -8.86 -1.54
CA VAL A 100 10.88 -8.16 -2.12
C VAL A 100 9.66 -8.33 -1.21
N ALA A 101 9.42 -9.56 -0.74
CA ALA A 101 8.35 -9.88 0.20
C ALA A 101 8.52 -9.12 1.52
N ALA A 102 9.74 -8.99 2.04
CA ALA A 102 10.02 -8.18 3.21
C ALA A 102 9.67 -6.69 2.99
N GLY A 103 9.92 -6.17 1.78
CA GLY A 103 9.48 -4.83 1.38
C GLY A 103 7.96 -4.66 1.39
N TYR A 104 7.23 -5.66 0.88
CA TYR A 104 5.76 -5.67 0.96
C TYR A 104 5.24 -5.69 2.40
N VAL A 105 5.85 -6.52 3.27
CA VAL A 105 5.49 -6.59 4.69
C VAL A 105 5.76 -5.26 5.41
N ASP A 106 6.91 -4.62 5.17
CA ASP A 106 7.25 -3.34 5.79
C ASP A 106 6.32 -2.20 5.32
N GLY A 107 6.03 -2.14 4.01
CA GLY A 107 5.06 -1.20 3.45
C GLY A 107 3.65 -1.43 4.00
N ALA A 108 3.22 -2.69 4.09
CA ALA A 108 1.93 -3.08 4.65
C ALA A 108 1.79 -2.67 6.12
N ASN A 109 2.79 -2.94 6.96
CA ASN A 109 2.78 -2.52 8.36
C ASN A 109 2.75 -0.99 8.50
N SER A 110 3.54 -0.28 7.69
CA SER A 110 3.54 1.19 7.69
C SER A 110 2.16 1.77 7.35
N LEU A 111 1.45 1.19 6.37
CA LEU A 111 0.08 1.58 6.04
C LEU A 111 -0.91 1.28 7.16
N LYS A 112 -0.80 0.11 7.79
CA LYS A 112 -1.67 -0.25 8.94
C LYS A 112 -1.52 0.75 10.07
N ASP A 113 -0.28 1.10 10.42
CA ASP A 113 0.01 2.04 11.48
C ASP A 113 -0.55 3.45 11.17
N ALA A 114 -0.42 3.90 9.92
CA ALA A 114 -0.95 5.19 9.49
C ALA A 114 -2.49 5.23 9.55
N LEU A 115 -3.18 4.20 9.02
CA LEU A 115 -4.64 4.11 9.05
C LEU A 115 -5.18 4.01 10.47
N ASN A 116 -4.52 3.23 11.34
CA ASN A 116 -4.88 3.14 12.76
C ASN A 116 -4.69 4.48 13.47
N SER A 117 -3.58 5.18 13.22
CA SER A 117 -3.33 6.50 13.79
C SER A 117 -4.37 7.53 13.34
N TYR A 118 -4.82 7.44 12.08
CA TYR A 118 -5.93 8.26 11.56
C TYR A 118 -7.25 7.98 12.29
N ILE A 119 -7.63 6.70 12.40
CA ILE A 119 -8.85 6.31 13.11
C ILE A 119 -8.79 6.75 14.57
N GLN A 120 -7.65 6.58 15.23
CA GLN A 120 -7.45 6.99 16.61
C GLN A 120 -7.63 8.51 16.77
N LEU A 121 -7.01 9.31 15.90
CA LEU A 121 -7.17 10.77 15.90
C LEU A 121 -8.64 11.17 15.83
N TYR A 122 -9.41 10.58 14.91
CA TYR A 122 -10.83 10.90 14.76
C TYR A 122 -11.72 10.31 15.86
N THR A 123 -11.33 9.17 16.45
CA THR A 123 -12.01 8.62 17.62
C THR A 123 -11.82 9.52 18.84
N GLU A 124 -10.64 10.10 19.03
CA GLU A 124 -10.39 11.08 20.10
C GLU A 124 -11.19 12.36 19.90
N ILE A 125 -11.34 12.83 18.65
CA ILE A 125 -12.18 13.99 18.33
C ILE A 125 -13.65 13.69 18.62
N ASP A 126 -14.16 12.53 18.19
CA ASP A 126 -15.56 12.13 18.40
C ASP A 126 -15.89 11.92 19.89
N GLY A 127 -14.95 11.38 20.67
CA GLY A 127 -15.08 11.18 22.10
C GLY A 127 -14.85 12.41 22.97
N ALA A 128 -14.43 13.54 22.40
CA ALA A 128 -14.12 14.75 23.15
C ALA A 128 -15.35 15.35 23.82
N THR A 129 -15.20 15.80 25.06
CA THR A 129 -16.28 16.41 25.84
C THR A 129 -15.89 17.82 26.29
N THR A 130 -16.82 18.55 26.91
CA THR A 130 -16.52 19.85 27.50
C THR A 130 -15.57 19.75 28.70
N THR A 131 -15.52 18.62 29.39
CA THR A 131 -14.63 18.35 30.53
C THR A 131 -13.30 17.76 30.12
N GLU A 132 -13.26 17.06 28.97
CA GLU A 132 -12.06 16.49 28.37
C GLU A 132 -12.02 16.88 26.89
N PRO A 133 -11.66 18.14 26.58
CA PRO A 133 -11.65 18.63 25.21
C PRO A 133 -10.49 18.03 24.43
N PHE A 134 -10.68 17.90 23.12
CA PHE A 134 -9.62 17.51 22.21
C PHE A 134 -8.52 18.58 22.17
N ASP A 135 -7.25 18.15 22.21
CA ASP A 135 -6.10 19.04 22.07
C ASP A 135 -5.85 19.42 20.61
N TRP A 136 -6.43 20.54 20.19
CA TRP A 136 -6.24 21.08 18.85
C TRP A 136 -4.83 21.59 18.57
N SER A 137 -3.98 21.82 19.59
CA SER A 137 -2.63 22.35 19.37
C SER A 137 -1.69 21.34 18.71
N THR A 138 -1.97 20.04 18.87
CA THR A 138 -1.20 18.95 18.27
C THR A 138 -1.83 18.38 17.01
N TYR A 139 -3.06 18.79 16.66
CA TYR A 139 -3.84 18.24 15.54
C TYR A 139 -3.05 18.24 14.22
N ASP A 140 -2.56 19.40 13.79
CA ASP A 140 -1.86 19.53 12.50
C ASP A 140 -0.61 18.66 12.44
N SER A 141 0.18 18.64 13.53
CA SER A 141 1.40 17.82 13.61
C SER A 141 1.11 16.32 13.56
N ARG A 142 0.03 15.88 14.21
CA ARG A 142 -0.41 14.47 14.20
C ARG A 142 -0.91 14.09 12.82
N LEU A 143 -1.73 14.94 12.20
CA LEU A 143 -2.25 14.72 10.86
C LEU A 143 -1.13 14.68 9.81
N GLN A 144 -0.11 15.52 9.95
CA GLN A 144 1.08 15.48 9.11
C GLN A 144 1.87 14.19 9.31
N ALA A 145 2.13 13.78 10.55
CA ALA A 145 2.84 12.52 10.82
C ALA A 145 2.10 11.30 10.26
N ILE A 146 0.77 11.30 10.31
CA ILE A 146 -0.07 10.24 9.72
C ILE A 146 0.08 10.23 8.19
N GLN A 147 0.04 11.40 7.55
CA GLN A 147 0.25 11.50 6.10
C GLN A 147 1.66 11.04 5.70
N ASP A 148 2.69 11.45 6.44
CA ASP A 148 4.07 11.05 6.18
C ASP A 148 4.24 9.52 6.31
N ALA A 149 3.65 8.91 7.35
CA ALA A 149 3.66 7.46 7.52
C ALA A 149 2.91 6.72 6.42
N TYR A 150 1.75 7.24 6.00
CA TYR A 150 0.97 6.69 4.89
C TYR A 150 1.77 6.72 3.59
N ASN A 151 2.34 7.87 3.24
CA ASN A 151 3.16 8.06 2.03
C ASN A 151 4.40 7.15 2.05
N ALA A 152 5.09 7.06 3.19
CA ALA A 152 6.22 6.17 3.35
C ALA A 152 5.83 4.69 3.16
N GLY A 153 4.64 4.28 3.63
CA GLY A 153 4.11 2.93 3.40
C GLY A 153 3.86 2.66 1.92
N ILE A 154 3.22 3.58 1.20
CA ILE A 154 3.01 3.48 -0.25
C ILE A 154 4.34 3.41 -1.00
N ASP A 155 5.32 4.24 -0.65
CA ASP A 155 6.61 4.27 -1.32
C ASP A 155 7.39 2.96 -1.11
N LYS A 156 7.30 2.34 0.06
CA LYS A 156 7.85 1.01 0.32
C LYS A 156 7.19 -0.07 -0.54
N LEU A 157 5.86 -0.05 -0.66
CA LEU A 157 5.15 -0.99 -1.53
C LEU A 157 5.54 -0.82 -2.99
N LYS A 158 5.69 0.43 -3.47
CA LYS A 158 6.18 0.71 -4.83
C LYS A 158 7.61 0.22 -5.03
N ALA A 159 8.50 0.49 -4.08
CA ALA A 159 9.88 0.03 -4.16
C ALA A 159 9.97 -1.52 -4.19
N ALA A 160 9.10 -2.20 -3.44
CA ALA A 160 8.98 -3.65 -3.50
C ALA A 160 8.51 -4.12 -4.89
N ASP A 161 7.50 -3.48 -5.47
CA ASP A 161 7.01 -3.80 -6.82
C ASP A 161 8.07 -3.57 -7.91
N GLU A 162 8.80 -2.46 -7.85
CA GLU A 162 9.91 -2.18 -8.76
C GLU A 162 11.05 -3.21 -8.62
N ALA A 163 11.40 -3.58 -7.38
CA ALA A 163 12.41 -4.59 -7.12
C ALA A 163 11.98 -5.98 -7.62
N ALA A 164 10.68 -6.28 -7.57
CA ALA A 164 10.12 -7.50 -8.10
C ALA A 164 10.17 -7.54 -9.63
N ALA A 165 9.76 -6.44 -10.28
CA ALA A 165 9.79 -6.30 -11.74
C ALA A 165 11.21 -6.34 -12.32
N GLY A 166 12.22 -5.92 -11.55
CA GLY A 166 13.63 -6.06 -11.94
C GLY A 166 14.20 -7.47 -11.82
N LYS A 167 13.44 -8.42 -11.26
CA LYS A 167 13.82 -9.83 -11.08
C LYS A 167 13.07 -10.79 -12.02
N ASP A 168 12.20 -10.27 -12.90
CA ASP A 168 11.47 -10.99 -13.96
C ASP A 168 12.29 -11.23 -15.24
#